data_AF-A0A2V2VK99-F1
#
_entry.id   AF-A0A2V2VK99-F1
#
_cell.length_a   1.000
_cell.length_b   1.000
_cell.length_c   1.000
_cell.angle_alpha   90.00
_cell.angle_beta   90.00
_cell.angle_gamma   90.00
#
_symmetry.space_group_name_H-M   'P 1'
#
loop_
_entity.id
_entity.type
_entity.pdbx_description
1 polymer ?
#
loop_
_entity_poly.entity_id
_entity_poly.type
_entity_poly.pdbx_seq_one_letter_code
_entity_poly.pdbx_strand_id
1 'polypeptide(L)'
;MDVALLLQRQMELHGALRHPPHTVAQLQEVYRTMRELAIFFQSVRSTADMLRSSPETVFQCLMHIGVGDIVSFDKQRRDGAVPMHQAKVLTRTNAIELEPRLRAAVSAATLDAMVAHSKTTRTLLRIKVEDGNDFTIAENALQQFIEYLDYIDAASGNAPEVMFKFYMVEDEASLLSLFGRGASEASLRTSEGGISAEATVTLPCDEELENEVRRLARVCASTTESVADRLSALRVINRWIDMMGEESFLHNISRVVSHISGTLSVCAAEKRSAVCRQACNVMVSIARRTPARLYHDGSLKVALSKWCSVLVRGVFVTVSAIAQATDVALRALVIGSGGNAAAFKSIIEGLESGTHPELRRKCLGYLVVGVVASGGEVCSSRSRLATVSSKYMETGDTACRKMARALYIALVYFTGVSNVVVSKKSESLIHQEEIELKGVLHDVEAVERMIFGASVEKQSSVVCGAQAGSVRRSSSTNASSTTTEAKQDFITSVTTDIYDTSAMLGGA
;
A
#
# COMPACT_ATOMS: atom_id res chain seq x y z
N MET A 1 19.88 -17.24 -2.18
CA MET A 1 19.47 -15.91 -2.68
C MET A 1 19.63 -14.94 -1.51
N ASP A 2 20.19 -13.75 -1.72
CA ASP A 2 20.31 -12.75 -0.62
C ASP A 2 18.91 -12.28 -0.16
N VAL A 3 18.76 -11.94 1.12
CA VAL A 3 17.48 -11.59 1.75
C VAL A 3 16.87 -10.35 1.10
N ALA A 4 17.68 -9.35 0.78
CA ALA A 4 17.23 -8.15 0.08
C ALA A 4 16.72 -8.48 -1.33
N LEU A 5 17.41 -9.36 -2.06
CA LEU A 5 16.98 -9.84 -3.37
C LEU A 5 15.70 -10.66 -3.26
N LEU A 6 15.55 -11.49 -2.22
CA LEU A 6 14.36 -12.32 -2.03
C LEU A 6 13.10 -11.48 -1.79
N LEU A 7 13.18 -10.48 -0.91
CA LEU A 7 12.10 -9.51 -0.69
C LEU A 7 11.82 -8.70 -1.96
N GLN A 8 12.86 -8.31 -2.71
CA GLN A 8 12.66 -7.63 -3.99
C GLN A 8 11.89 -8.51 -4.99
N ARG A 9 12.28 -9.78 -5.15
CA ARG A 9 11.62 -10.72 -6.08
C ARG A 9 10.18 -10.99 -5.70
N GLN A 10 9.90 -11.15 -4.42
CA GLN A 10 8.55 -11.24 -3.90
C GLN A 10 7.72 -10.00 -4.27
N MET A 11 8.25 -8.80 -4.04
CA MET A 11 7.54 -7.56 -4.38
C MET A 11 7.29 -7.41 -5.88
N GLU A 12 8.26 -7.78 -6.72
CA GLU A 12 8.13 -7.79 -8.17
C GLU A 12 7.03 -8.77 -8.62
N LEU A 13 6.98 -9.97 -8.02
CA LEU A 13 5.94 -10.98 -8.27
C LEU A 13 4.55 -10.43 -7.91
N HIS A 14 4.38 -9.88 -6.70
CA HIS A 14 3.11 -9.28 -6.27
C HIS A 14 2.70 -8.11 -7.18
N GLY A 15 3.65 -7.31 -7.65
CA GLY A 15 3.40 -6.19 -8.55
C GLY A 15 3.05 -6.59 -9.97
N ALA A 16 3.56 -7.74 -10.44
CA ALA A 16 3.34 -8.25 -11.78
C ALA A 16 2.06 -9.07 -11.92
N LEU A 17 1.54 -9.69 -10.85
CA LEU A 17 0.30 -10.45 -10.90
C LEU A 17 -0.95 -9.55 -10.93
N ARG A 18 -1.95 -9.91 -11.74
CA ARG A 18 -3.26 -9.23 -11.71
C ARG A 18 -3.96 -9.45 -10.37
N HIS A 19 -3.96 -10.70 -9.93
CA HIS A 19 -4.56 -11.19 -8.69
C HIS A 19 -3.49 -11.95 -7.89
N PRO A 20 -2.78 -11.28 -6.97
CA PRO A 20 -1.83 -11.96 -6.10
C PRO A 20 -2.51 -13.06 -5.26
N PRO A 21 -1.91 -14.24 -5.08
CA PRO A 21 -2.47 -15.31 -4.27
C PRO A 21 -2.58 -14.89 -2.79
N HIS A 22 -3.72 -15.20 -2.17
CA HIS A 22 -4.02 -14.96 -0.75
C HIS A 22 -4.24 -16.25 0.04
N THR A 23 -4.10 -17.41 -0.63
CA THR A 23 -4.24 -18.73 -0.03
C THR A 23 -3.15 -19.66 -0.55
N VAL A 24 -2.87 -20.72 0.21
CA VAL A 24 -1.89 -21.77 -0.16
C VAL A 24 -2.22 -22.36 -1.54
N ALA A 25 -3.48 -22.74 -1.75
CA ALA A 25 -3.92 -23.33 -3.02
C ALA A 25 -3.75 -22.38 -4.22
N GLN A 26 -4.04 -21.09 -4.03
CA GLN A 26 -3.83 -20.09 -5.09
C GLN A 26 -2.35 -19.91 -5.41
N LEU A 27 -1.46 -19.94 -4.41
CA LEU A 27 -0.02 -19.81 -4.64
C LEU A 27 0.52 -21.00 -5.45
N GLN A 28 0.12 -22.21 -5.09
CA GLN A 28 0.50 -23.43 -5.82
C GLN A 28 -0.02 -23.42 -7.26
N GLU A 29 -1.25 -22.97 -7.46
CA GLU A 29 -1.85 -22.87 -8.79
C GLU A 29 -1.14 -21.82 -9.66
N VAL A 30 -0.83 -20.66 -9.10
CA VAL A 30 -0.03 -19.62 -9.78
C VAL A 30 1.34 -20.16 -10.14
N TYR A 31 2.01 -20.85 -9.22
CA TYR A 31 3.33 -21.41 -9.44
C TYR A 31 3.35 -22.46 -10.56
N ARG A 32 2.38 -23.39 -10.56
CA ARG A 32 2.18 -24.37 -11.64
C ARG A 32 1.94 -23.67 -12.97
N THR A 33 1.02 -22.70 -12.99
CA THR A 33 0.68 -21.93 -14.20
C THR A 33 1.90 -21.19 -14.73
N MET A 34 2.74 -20.61 -13.88
CA MET A 34 3.95 -19.91 -14.31
C MET A 34 4.94 -20.84 -15.01
N ARG A 35 5.15 -22.05 -14.49
CA ARG A 35 6.02 -23.06 -15.12
C ARG A 35 5.50 -23.46 -16.50
N GLU A 36 4.19 -23.64 -16.64
CA GLU A 36 3.56 -23.91 -17.94
C GLU A 36 3.73 -22.76 -18.92
N LEU A 37 3.57 -21.53 -18.44
CA LEU A 37 3.79 -20.34 -19.26
C LEU A 37 5.27 -20.22 -19.71
N ALA A 38 6.24 -20.58 -18.88
CA ALA A 38 7.66 -20.52 -19.26
C ALA A 38 7.97 -21.48 -20.43
N ILE A 39 7.41 -22.69 -20.39
CA ILE A 39 7.48 -23.65 -21.50
C ILE A 39 6.79 -23.08 -22.75
N PHE A 40 5.65 -22.42 -22.58
CA PHE A 40 4.94 -21.75 -23.66
C PHE A 40 5.77 -20.63 -24.31
N PHE A 41 6.42 -19.76 -23.54
CA PHE A 41 7.29 -18.70 -24.09
C PHE A 41 8.43 -19.29 -24.93
N GLN A 42 9.06 -20.36 -24.45
CA GLN A 42 10.06 -21.10 -25.22
C GLN A 42 9.48 -21.69 -26.52
N SER A 43 8.26 -22.25 -26.44
CA SER A 43 7.56 -22.79 -27.60
C SER A 43 7.24 -21.71 -28.64
N VAL A 44 6.88 -20.51 -28.20
CA VAL A 44 6.66 -19.35 -29.08
C VAL A 44 7.95 -18.95 -29.79
N ARG A 45 9.10 -18.93 -29.09
CA ARG A 45 10.41 -18.65 -29.70
C ARG A 45 10.77 -19.69 -30.77
N SER A 46 10.67 -20.98 -30.44
CA SER A 46 10.95 -22.05 -31.41
C SER A 46 10.02 -22.01 -32.62
N THR A 47 8.75 -21.66 -32.43
CA THR A 47 7.79 -21.48 -33.51
C THR A 47 8.13 -20.26 -34.38
N ALA A 48 8.57 -19.17 -33.76
CA ALA A 48 8.99 -17.96 -34.45
C ALA A 48 10.22 -18.22 -35.33
N ASP A 49 11.21 -18.95 -34.81
CA ASP A 49 12.40 -19.37 -35.55
C ASP A 49 12.03 -20.23 -36.76
N MET A 50 11.15 -21.23 -36.57
CA MET A 50 10.65 -22.10 -37.64
C MET A 50 9.94 -21.30 -38.74
N LEU A 51 9.13 -20.31 -38.35
CA LEU A 51 8.37 -19.45 -39.26
C LEU A 51 9.18 -18.26 -39.78
N ARG A 52 10.46 -18.12 -39.40
CA ARG A 52 11.31 -16.95 -39.70
C ARG A 52 10.61 -15.63 -39.40
N SER A 53 9.96 -15.57 -38.26
CA SER A 53 9.20 -14.42 -37.76
C SER A 53 9.70 -14.05 -36.37
N SER A 54 9.28 -12.90 -35.85
CA SER A 54 9.65 -12.50 -34.50
C SER A 54 8.71 -13.12 -33.44
N PRO A 55 9.21 -13.45 -32.23
CA PRO A 55 8.41 -14.09 -31.18
C PRO A 55 7.15 -13.32 -30.78
N GLU A 56 7.25 -11.99 -30.71
CA GLU A 56 6.10 -11.13 -30.43
C GLU A 56 5.04 -11.22 -31.53
N THR A 57 5.44 -11.37 -32.80
CA THR A 57 4.50 -11.51 -33.92
C THR A 57 3.74 -12.83 -33.81
N VAL A 58 4.40 -13.91 -33.45
CA VAL A 58 3.75 -15.21 -33.17
C VAL A 58 2.80 -15.09 -31.97
N PHE A 59 3.23 -14.44 -30.88
CA PHE A 59 2.38 -14.21 -29.71
C PHE A 59 1.12 -13.39 -30.05
N GLN A 60 1.27 -12.29 -30.81
CA GLN A 60 0.13 -11.49 -31.29
C GLN A 60 -0.80 -12.28 -32.21
N CYS A 61 -0.23 -13.14 -33.07
CA CYS A 61 -0.99 -14.02 -33.94
C CYS A 61 -1.84 -15.02 -33.12
N LEU A 62 -1.28 -15.65 -32.09
CA LEU A 62 -2.03 -16.52 -31.17
C LEU A 62 -3.15 -15.77 -30.45
N MET A 63 -2.89 -14.54 -30.00
CA MET A 63 -3.92 -13.67 -29.42
C MET A 63 -5.01 -13.32 -30.43
N HIS A 64 -4.67 -13.11 -31.70
CA HIS A 64 -5.62 -12.85 -32.78
C HIS A 64 -6.50 -14.07 -33.07
N ILE A 65 -5.89 -15.26 -33.21
CA ILE A 65 -6.59 -16.53 -33.39
C ILE A 65 -7.56 -16.77 -32.21
N GLY A 66 -7.10 -16.54 -30.98
CA GLY A 66 -7.90 -16.72 -29.77
C GLY A 66 -9.09 -15.77 -29.62
N VAL A 67 -9.10 -14.66 -30.36
CA VAL A 67 -10.22 -13.71 -30.44
C VAL A 67 -11.27 -14.16 -31.46
N GLY A 68 -10.89 -15.04 -32.39
CA GLY A 68 -11.67 -15.50 -33.54
C GLY A 68 -12.93 -16.32 -33.27
N ASP A 69 -13.53 -16.29 -32.06
CA ASP A 69 -14.85 -16.89 -31.87
C ASP A 69 -15.81 -16.20 -30.89
N ILE A 70 -15.38 -15.36 -29.94
CA ILE A 70 -16.35 -14.69 -29.05
C ILE A 70 -15.85 -13.29 -28.62
N VAL A 71 -16.69 -12.29 -28.87
CA VAL A 71 -16.74 -10.93 -28.30
C VAL A 71 -16.06 -9.81 -29.13
N SER A 72 -16.91 -8.97 -29.72
CA SER A 72 -16.59 -7.62 -30.19
C SER A 72 -15.86 -6.81 -29.11
N PHE A 73 -14.66 -6.30 -29.44
CA PHE A 73 -13.81 -5.50 -28.57
C PHE A 73 -14.51 -4.25 -27.99
N ASP A 74 -15.59 -3.77 -28.61
CA ASP A 74 -16.36 -2.63 -28.11
C ASP A 74 -17.11 -2.94 -26.81
N LYS A 75 -17.40 -4.22 -26.51
CA LYS A 75 -18.08 -4.63 -25.27
C LYS A 75 -17.12 -4.84 -24.09
N GLN A 76 -15.80 -4.84 -24.28
CA GLN A 76 -14.80 -4.93 -23.18
C GLN A 76 -14.45 -3.58 -22.54
N ARG A 77 -15.20 -2.51 -22.84
CA ARG A 77 -14.97 -1.17 -22.29
C ARG A 77 -15.52 -0.90 -20.89
N ARG A 78 -15.94 -1.92 -20.14
CA ARG A 78 -16.41 -1.75 -18.76
C ARG A 78 -15.87 -2.84 -17.84
N ASP A 79 -14.59 -2.72 -17.49
CA ASP A 79 -14.12 -2.98 -16.14
C ASP A 79 -12.72 -2.39 -15.94
N GLY A 80 -12.61 -1.45 -14.99
CA GLY A 80 -11.36 -0.81 -14.60
C GLY A 80 -11.10 0.55 -15.26
N ALA A 81 -11.26 1.62 -14.47
CA ALA A 81 -10.91 2.99 -14.83
C ALA A 81 -9.38 3.19 -14.87
N VAL A 82 -8.71 2.65 -15.88
CA VAL A 82 -7.33 3.02 -16.22
C VAL A 82 -7.39 4.05 -17.34
N PRO A 83 -6.92 5.30 -17.13
CA PRO A 83 -6.73 6.26 -18.21
C PRO A 83 -5.72 5.67 -19.19
N MET A 84 -6.21 5.24 -20.36
CA MET A 84 -5.36 4.80 -21.45
C MET A 84 -4.72 6.07 -22.04
N HIS A 85 -3.50 6.42 -21.60
CA HIS A 85 -2.61 7.20 -22.44
C HIS A 85 -2.60 6.51 -23.80
N GLN A 86 -2.84 7.27 -24.88
CA GLN A 86 -2.98 6.76 -26.25
C GLN A 86 -2.02 5.59 -26.48
N ALA A 87 -2.55 4.37 -26.38
CA ALA A 87 -1.79 3.19 -26.67
C ALA A 87 -1.43 3.34 -28.15
N LYS A 88 -0.13 3.25 -28.46
CA LYS A 88 0.33 3.18 -29.83
C LYS A 88 -0.48 2.06 -30.49
N VAL A 89 -1.36 2.41 -31.42
CA VAL A 89 -2.15 1.42 -32.16
C VAL A 89 -1.15 0.73 -33.08
N LEU A 90 -0.50 -0.32 -32.58
CA LEU A 90 0.41 -1.11 -33.38
C LEU A 90 -0.40 -1.84 -34.46
N THR A 91 0.03 -1.66 -35.70
CA THR A 91 -0.54 -2.34 -36.86
C THR A 91 -0.34 -3.84 -36.72
N ARG A 92 -1.43 -4.60 -36.56
CA ARG A 92 -1.43 -6.06 -36.41
C ARG A 92 -1.26 -6.82 -37.74
N THR A 93 -0.95 -6.11 -38.82
CA THR A 93 -0.88 -6.64 -40.19
C THR A 93 0.01 -7.89 -40.27
N ASN A 94 1.23 -7.83 -39.72
CA ASN A 94 2.17 -8.95 -39.74
C ASN A 94 1.65 -10.18 -38.97
N ALA A 95 0.90 -9.98 -37.88
CA ALA A 95 0.34 -11.07 -37.08
C ALA A 95 -0.85 -11.74 -37.79
N ILE A 96 -1.67 -10.96 -38.50
CA ILE A 96 -2.80 -11.45 -39.29
C ILE A 96 -2.27 -12.23 -40.51
N GLU A 97 -1.27 -11.71 -41.20
CA GLU A 97 -0.64 -12.37 -42.35
C GLU A 97 0.09 -13.66 -41.97
N LEU A 98 0.54 -13.79 -40.72
CA LEU A 98 1.22 -15.00 -40.22
C LEU A 98 0.26 -16.15 -39.91
N GLU A 99 -1.01 -15.89 -39.62
CA GLU A 99 -1.99 -16.88 -39.15
C GLU A 99 -2.09 -18.15 -40.04
N PRO A 100 -2.21 -18.05 -41.37
CA PRO A 100 -2.29 -19.24 -42.22
C PRO A 100 -1.03 -20.11 -42.13
N ARG A 101 0.15 -19.48 -42.01
CA ARG A 101 1.44 -20.17 -41.90
C ARG A 101 1.60 -20.81 -40.53
N LEU A 102 1.13 -20.15 -39.47
CA LEU A 102 1.12 -20.70 -38.12
C LEU A 102 0.21 -21.94 -38.01
N ARG A 103 -1.02 -21.87 -38.56
CA ARG A 103 -1.94 -23.02 -38.63
C ARG A 103 -1.41 -24.19 -39.44
N ALA A 104 -0.60 -23.93 -40.46
CA ALA A 104 0.03 -24.99 -41.27
C ALA A 104 1.25 -25.62 -40.58
N ALA A 105 1.97 -24.88 -39.73
CA ALA A 105 3.20 -25.33 -39.10
C ALA A 105 3.01 -26.07 -37.76
N VAL A 106 1.88 -25.83 -37.07
CA VAL A 106 1.62 -26.36 -35.73
C VAL A 106 0.34 -27.20 -35.74
N SER A 107 0.32 -28.33 -35.03
CA SER A 107 -0.89 -29.16 -34.92
C SER A 107 -2.04 -28.40 -34.27
N ALA A 108 -3.29 -28.70 -34.62
CA ALA A 108 -4.47 -28.01 -34.08
C ALA A 108 -4.52 -28.05 -32.54
N ALA A 109 -4.25 -29.21 -31.93
CA ALA A 109 -4.23 -29.35 -30.47
C ALA A 109 -3.14 -28.51 -29.80
N THR A 110 -1.94 -28.46 -30.39
CA THR A 110 -0.85 -27.62 -29.89
C THR A 110 -1.17 -26.14 -30.05
N LEU A 111 -1.79 -25.76 -31.17
CA LEU A 111 -2.21 -24.39 -31.43
C LEU A 111 -3.26 -23.93 -30.40
N ASP A 112 -4.27 -24.74 -30.12
CA ASP A 112 -5.29 -24.44 -29.10
C ASP A 112 -4.68 -24.27 -27.71
N ALA A 113 -3.73 -25.13 -27.33
CA ALA A 113 -2.98 -24.99 -26.09
C ALA A 113 -2.18 -23.67 -26.05
N MET A 114 -1.46 -23.33 -27.12
CA MET A 114 -0.71 -22.07 -27.22
C MET A 114 -1.63 -20.84 -27.17
N VAL A 115 -2.82 -20.91 -27.77
CA VAL A 115 -3.85 -19.86 -27.68
C VAL A 115 -4.40 -19.74 -26.26
N ALA A 116 -4.62 -20.85 -25.55
CA ALA A 116 -5.05 -20.82 -24.16
C ALA A 116 -3.96 -20.18 -23.27
N HIS A 117 -2.70 -20.57 -23.43
CA HIS A 117 -1.58 -20.00 -22.67
C HIS A 117 -1.32 -18.51 -22.97
N SER A 118 -1.56 -18.05 -24.20
CA SER A 118 -1.47 -16.61 -24.51
C SER A 118 -2.56 -15.80 -23.77
N LYS A 119 -3.79 -16.33 -23.68
CA LYS A 119 -4.86 -15.76 -22.85
C LYS A 119 -4.50 -15.78 -21.37
N THR A 120 -3.99 -16.90 -20.87
CA THR A 120 -3.55 -17.05 -19.47
C THR A 120 -2.43 -16.07 -19.13
N THR A 121 -1.48 -15.83 -20.04
CA THR A 121 -0.43 -14.80 -19.85
C THR A 121 -1.06 -13.43 -19.60
N ARG A 122 -2.07 -13.06 -20.40
CA ARG A 122 -2.78 -11.78 -20.29
C ARG A 122 -3.58 -11.66 -18.99
N THR A 123 -4.18 -12.73 -18.50
CA THR A 123 -5.01 -12.71 -17.28
C THR A 123 -4.19 -12.88 -16.01
N LEU A 124 -3.03 -13.54 -16.07
CA LEU A 124 -2.13 -13.73 -14.95
C LEU A 124 -1.26 -12.48 -14.72
N LEU A 125 -0.62 -11.95 -15.77
CA LEU A 125 0.34 -10.85 -15.68
C LEU A 125 -0.28 -9.48 -15.99
N ARG A 126 0.23 -8.45 -15.31
CA ARG A 126 0.01 -7.02 -15.57
C ARG A 126 0.92 -6.46 -16.66
N ILE A 127 1.48 -7.32 -17.49
CA ILE A 127 2.33 -6.95 -18.62
C ILE A 127 1.49 -7.12 -19.89
N LYS A 128 1.40 -6.06 -20.70
CA LYS A 128 0.84 -6.15 -22.04
C LYS A 128 1.99 -6.42 -22.99
N VAL A 129 1.97 -7.57 -23.64
CA VAL A 129 2.89 -7.85 -24.73
C VAL A 129 2.34 -7.12 -25.95
N GLU A 130 3.01 -6.07 -26.41
CA GLU A 130 2.67 -5.33 -27.63
C GLU A 130 3.82 -5.37 -28.64
N ASP A 131 5.07 -5.37 -28.18
CA ASP A 131 6.27 -5.51 -29.00
C ASP A 131 7.30 -6.54 -28.45
N GLY A 132 8.45 -6.65 -29.12
CA GLY A 132 9.51 -7.60 -28.75
C GLY A 132 10.19 -7.29 -27.43
N ASN A 133 10.21 -6.01 -27.02
CA ASN A 133 10.73 -5.63 -25.70
C ASN A 133 9.76 -6.09 -24.61
N ASP A 134 8.45 -5.89 -24.79
CA ASP A 134 7.44 -6.38 -23.85
C ASP A 134 7.44 -7.91 -23.73
N PHE A 135 7.62 -8.63 -24.85
CA PHE A 135 7.73 -10.08 -24.87
C PHE A 135 8.92 -10.54 -24.00
N THR A 136 10.08 -9.92 -24.20
CA THR A 136 11.31 -10.22 -23.45
C THR A 136 11.16 -9.86 -21.97
N ILE A 137 10.49 -8.75 -21.65
CA ILE A 137 10.20 -8.36 -20.26
C ILE A 137 9.27 -9.38 -19.59
N ALA A 138 8.20 -9.80 -20.26
CA ALA A 138 7.26 -10.78 -19.72
C ALA A 138 7.95 -12.13 -19.45
N GLU A 139 8.76 -12.60 -20.40
CA GLU A 139 9.52 -13.85 -20.28
C GLU A 139 10.54 -13.79 -19.14
N ASN A 140 11.35 -12.72 -19.08
CA ASN A 140 12.35 -12.55 -18.01
C ASN A 140 11.70 -12.43 -16.63
N ALA A 141 10.60 -11.68 -16.53
CA ALA A 141 9.86 -11.55 -15.28
C ALA A 141 9.35 -12.92 -14.81
N LEU A 142 8.76 -13.69 -15.73
CA LEU A 142 8.27 -15.04 -15.44
C LEU A 142 9.38 -15.96 -14.93
N GLN A 143 10.55 -15.95 -15.58
CA GLN A 143 11.69 -16.75 -15.16
C GLN A 143 12.19 -16.37 -13.75
N GLN A 144 12.25 -15.08 -13.46
CA GLN A 144 12.66 -14.56 -12.15
C GLN A 144 11.65 -14.90 -11.04
N PHE A 145 10.36 -14.93 -11.38
CA PHE A 145 9.32 -15.35 -10.44
C PHE A 145 9.38 -16.83 -10.15
N ILE A 146 9.62 -17.66 -11.16
CA ILE A 146 9.81 -19.10 -10.98
C ILE A 146 11.06 -19.35 -10.13
N GLU A 147 12.17 -18.68 -10.40
CA GLU A 147 13.40 -18.79 -9.60
C GLU A 147 13.15 -18.46 -8.11
N TYR A 148 12.38 -17.40 -7.85
CA TYR A 148 11.98 -17.03 -6.50
C TYR A 148 11.07 -18.09 -5.84
N LEU A 149 10.05 -18.55 -6.56
CA LEU A 149 9.11 -19.56 -6.05
C LEU A 149 9.81 -20.90 -5.80
N ASP A 150 10.69 -21.34 -6.70
CA ASP A 150 11.56 -22.51 -6.53
C ASP A 150 12.42 -22.39 -5.26
N TYR A 151 12.98 -21.20 -5.03
CA TYR A 151 13.82 -20.97 -3.85
C TYR A 151 13.03 -21.08 -2.54
N ILE A 152 11.86 -20.45 -2.44
CA ILE A 152 11.06 -20.49 -1.21
C ILE A 152 10.38 -21.86 -1.02
N ASP A 153 10.06 -22.58 -2.10
CA ASP A 153 9.54 -23.95 -2.04
C ASP A 153 10.61 -24.89 -1.47
N ALA A 154 11.85 -24.82 -1.98
CA ALA A 154 12.98 -25.57 -1.45
C ALA A 154 13.28 -25.21 0.02
N ALA A 155 13.27 -23.92 0.37
CA ALA A 155 13.48 -23.47 1.74
C ALA A 155 12.36 -23.88 2.70
N SER A 156 11.16 -24.14 2.18
CA SER A 156 10.01 -24.62 2.96
C SER A 156 10.05 -26.12 3.26
N GLY A 157 11.01 -26.86 2.68
CA GLY A 157 11.00 -28.33 2.73
C GLY A 157 9.87 -28.94 1.90
N ASN A 158 9.40 -28.24 0.87
CA ASN A 158 8.22 -28.58 0.06
C ASN A 158 6.90 -28.65 0.87
N ALA A 159 6.82 -27.90 1.97
CA ALA A 159 5.60 -27.78 2.76
C ALA A 159 4.79 -26.55 2.28
N PRO A 160 3.63 -26.73 1.63
CA PRO A 160 2.88 -25.64 1.00
C PRO A 160 2.50 -24.50 1.96
N GLU A 161 2.18 -24.83 3.20
CA GLU A 161 1.81 -23.86 4.24
C GLU A 161 3.01 -23.01 4.67
N VAL A 162 4.22 -23.59 4.63
CA VAL A 162 5.47 -22.90 4.97
C VAL A 162 5.93 -22.05 3.78
N MET A 163 5.84 -22.57 2.56
CA MET A 163 6.06 -21.80 1.33
C MET A 163 5.16 -20.57 1.28
N PHE A 164 3.88 -20.73 1.63
CA PHE A 164 2.94 -19.61 1.68
C PHE A 164 3.31 -18.58 2.76
N LYS A 165 3.84 -19.01 3.92
CA LYS A 165 4.38 -18.07 4.92
C LYS A 165 5.55 -17.27 4.36
N PHE A 166 6.52 -17.92 3.71
CA PHE A 166 7.62 -17.22 3.03
C PHE A 166 7.10 -16.22 2.00
N TYR A 167 6.11 -16.62 1.20
CA TYR A 167 5.47 -15.76 0.21
C TYR A 167 4.73 -14.54 0.81
N MET A 168 4.26 -14.62 2.06
CA MET A 168 3.51 -13.53 2.71
C MET A 168 4.36 -12.60 3.58
N VAL A 169 5.65 -12.89 3.78
CA VAL A 169 6.50 -12.09 4.66
C VAL A 169 6.92 -10.78 4.03
N GLU A 170 6.68 -9.63 4.67
CA GLU A 170 6.94 -8.32 4.07
C GLU A 170 8.21 -7.62 4.61
N ASP A 171 8.85 -8.21 5.62
CA ASP A 171 10.00 -7.64 6.33
C ASP A 171 11.14 -8.65 6.54
N GLU A 172 12.34 -8.09 6.63
CA GLU A 172 13.61 -8.81 6.74
C GLU A 172 13.72 -9.63 8.04
N ALA A 173 13.22 -9.11 9.16
CA ALA A 173 13.34 -9.79 10.45
C ALA A 173 12.43 -11.03 10.51
N SER A 174 11.19 -10.91 10.06
CA SER A 174 10.25 -12.03 9.92
C SER A 174 10.78 -13.09 8.95
N LEU A 175 11.42 -12.67 7.86
CA LEU A 175 11.96 -13.57 6.85
C LEU A 175 13.14 -14.37 7.41
N LEU A 176 14.07 -13.71 8.10
CA LEU A 176 15.17 -14.34 8.82
C LEU A 176 14.67 -15.30 9.91
N SER A 177 13.59 -14.96 10.60
CA SER A 177 12.99 -15.85 11.61
C SER A 177 12.42 -17.14 11.01
N LEU A 178 11.88 -17.08 9.78
CA LEU A 178 11.39 -18.27 9.07
C LEU A 178 12.54 -19.16 8.60
N PHE A 179 13.63 -18.58 8.10
CA PHE A 179 14.86 -19.33 7.81
C PHE A 179 15.46 -19.98 9.07
N GLY A 180 15.40 -19.28 10.22
CA GLY A 180 15.88 -19.78 11.51
C GLY A 180 15.03 -20.92 12.10
N ARG A 181 13.72 -20.97 11.82
CA ARG A 181 12.84 -22.06 12.26
C ARG A 181 13.05 -23.37 11.49
N GLY A 182 13.52 -23.30 10.24
CA GLY A 182 13.83 -24.49 9.44
C GLY A 182 15.14 -25.19 9.82
N ALA A 183 16.04 -24.49 10.53
CA ALA A 183 17.37 -25.00 10.88
C ALA A 183 17.41 -25.75 12.23
N SER A 184 16.30 -25.76 13.00
CA SER A 184 16.34 -26.27 14.38
C SER A 184 16.26 -27.81 14.51
N GLU A 185 16.12 -28.57 13.43
CA GLU A 185 16.13 -30.05 13.51
C GLU A 185 17.26 -30.74 12.74
N ALA A 186 18.09 -30.02 11.98
CA ALA A 186 19.12 -30.65 11.15
C ALA A 186 20.37 -29.78 10.97
N SER A 187 21.09 -29.44 12.06
CA SER A 187 22.56 -29.34 12.06
C SER A 187 23.06 -28.85 13.42
N LEU A 188 23.14 -29.75 14.39
CA LEU A 188 24.21 -29.71 15.38
C LEU A 188 25.45 -30.26 14.69
N ARG A 189 26.24 -29.39 14.02
CA ARG A 189 27.70 -29.51 13.88
C ARG A 189 28.27 -28.37 13.04
N THR A 190 29.11 -27.57 13.70
CA THR A 190 30.28 -26.86 13.17
C THR A 190 30.08 -25.91 11.98
N SER A 191 29.98 -24.60 12.28
CA SER A 191 30.96 -23.62 11.78
C SER A 191 30.79 -22.32 12.54
N GLU A 192 31.84 -21.91 13.25
CA GLU A 192 32.03 -20.54 13.68
C GLU A 192 32.09 -19.61 12.46
N GLY A 193 31.66 -18.36 12.63
CA GLY A 193 31.94 -17.27 11.68
C GLY A 193 30.71 -16.70 11.01
N GLY A 194 30.14 -15.64 11.62
CA GLY A 194 29.10 -14.84 10.97
C GLY A 194 28.21 -14.09 11.96
N ILE A 195 28.79 -13.36 12.91
CA ILE A 195 28.03 -12.39 13.71
C ILE A 195 27.57 -11.29 12.76
N SER A 196 26.32 -11.39 12.28
CA SER A 196 25.63 -10.25 11.67
C SER A 196 25.36 -9.26 12.79
N ALA A 197 26.23 -8.25 12.89
CA ALA A 197 26.10 -7.16 13.84
C ALA A 197 24.81 -6.39 13.57
N GLU A 198 23.75 -6.66 14.34
CA GLU A 198 22.87 -5.57 14.75
C GLU A 198 23.76 -4.59 15.53
N ALA A 199 24.34 -3.62 14.82
CA ALA A 199 25.02 -2.52 15.46
C ALA A 199 24.03 -1.90 16.45
N THR A 200 24.36 -1.98 17.73
CA THR A 200 23.68 -1.24 18.79
C THR A 200 23.58 0.22 18.36
N VAL A 201 22.39 0.64 17.93
CA VAL A 201 22.14 2.01 17.46
C VAL A 201 22.12 2.90 18.70
N THR A 202 23.25 3.54 18.99
CA THR A 202 23.37 4.53 20.06
C THR A 202 22.83 5.87 19.59
N LEU A 203 22.04 6.52 20.43
CA LEU A 203 21.58 7.89 20.20
C LEU A 203 22.75 8.86 20.44
N PRO A 204 23.12 9.73 19.48
CA PRO A 204 24.13 10.75 19.68
C PRO A 204 23.74 11.72 20.80
N CYS A 205 24.72 12.37 21.43
CA CYS A 205 24.42 13.48 22.32
C CYS A 205 23.90 14.69 21.51
N ASP A 206 23.22 15.63 22.17
CA ASP A 206 22.58 16.77 21.52
C ASP A 206 23.56 17.63 20.68
N GLU A 207 24.83 17.73 21.10
CA GLU A 207 25.88 18.47 20.37
C GLU A 207 26.29 17.79 19.05
N GLU A 208 26.27 16.46 19.00
CA GLU A 208 26.67 15.66 17.83
C GLU A 208 25.49 15.34 16.91
N LEU A 209 24.26 15.35 17.45
CA LEU A 209 23.03 14.95 16.77
C LEU A 209 22.86 15.67 15.43
N GLU A 210 23.09 16.98 15.38
CA GLU A 210 22.91 17.74 14.15
C GLU A 210 23.87 17.29 13.04
N ASN A 211 25.14 17.08 13.38
CA ASN A 211 26.16 16.68 12.42
C ASN A 211 25.91 15.25 11.91
N GLU A 212 25.52 14.35 12.81
CA GLU A 212 25.21 12.97 12.46
C GLU A 212 23.92 12.86 11.62
N VAL A 213 22.88 13.61 11.96
CA VAL A 213 21.65 13.70 11.15
C VAL A 213 21.98 14.21 9.75
N ARG A 214 22.83 15.24 9.63
CA ARG A 214 23.26 15.76 8.33
C ARG A 214 24.05 14.72 7.53
N ARG A 215 24.92 13.96 8.19
CA ARG A 215 25.68 12.87 7.56
C ARG A 215 24.75 11.79 7.02
N LEU A 216 23.81 11.29 7.84
CA LEU A 216 22.82 10.30 7.42
C LEU A 216 21.90 10.82 6.32
N ALA A 217 21.48 12.08 6.39
CA ALA A 217 20.65 12.71 5.37
C ALA A 217 21.33 12.71 3.99
N ARG A 218 22.67 12.89 3.94
CA ARG A 218 23.46 12.80 2.70
C ARG A 218 23.50 11.37 2.17
N VAL A 219 23.72 10.37 3.04
CA VAL A 219 23.69 8.95 2.64
C VAL A 219 22.33 8.62 2.03
N CYS A 220 21.25 8.92 2.74
CA CYS A 220 19.87 8.68 2.28
C CYS A 220 19.56 9.34 0.93
N ALA A 221 20.06 10.54 0.67
CA ALA A 221 19.83 11.28 -0.58
C ALA A 221 20.79 10.91 -1.72
N SER A 222 21.84 10.13 -1.44
CA SER A 222 22.86 9.80 -2.42
C SER A 222 22.34 8.85 -3.50
N THR A 223 22.73 9.10 -4.74
CA THR A 223 22.48 8.21 -5.88
C THR A 223 23.58 7.18 -6.08
N THR A 224 24.73 7.33 -5.40
CA THR A 224 25.88 6.43 -5.49
C THR A 224 25.90 5.37 -4.40
N GLU A 225 25.26 5.66 -3.26
CA GLU A 225 25.16 4.72 -2.14
C GLU A 225 24.21 3.56 -2.46
N SER A 226 24.47 2.39 -1.88
CA SER A 226 23.62 1.22 -2.08
C SER A 226 22.23 1.44 -1.47
N VAL A 227 21.23 0.73 -1.97
CA VAL A 227 19.87 0.79 -1.39
C VAL A 227 19.87 0.32 0.07
N ALA A 228 20.69 -0.67 0.40
CA ALA A 228 20.81 -1.19 1.76
C ALA A 228 21.36 -0.13 2.72
N ASP A 229 22.39 0.62 2.31
CA ASP A 229 22.99 1.68 3.14
C ASP A 229 22.03 2.85 3.36
N ARG A 230 21.30 3.23 2.29
CA ARG A 230 20.27 4.27 2.36
C ARG A 230 19.12 3.86 3.28
N LEU A 231 18.68 2.60 3.21
CA LEU A 231 17.67 2.04 4.11
C LEU A 231 18.16 1.98 5.55
N SER A 232 19.40 1.53 5.77
CA SER A 232 20.03 1.50 7.08
C SER A 232 20.08 2.89 7.70
N ALA A 233 20.50 3.91 6.94
CA ALA A 233 20.52 5.30 7.39
C ALA A 233 19.11 5.82 7.74
N LEU A 234 18.08 5.53 6.95
CA LEU A 234 16.69 5.89 7.29
C LEU A 234 16.18 5.15 8.53
N ARG A 235 16.55 3.88 8.72
CA ARG A 235 16.20 3.09 9.92
C ARG A 235 16.87 3.66 11.18
N VAL A 236 18.13 4.09 11.08
CA VAL A 236 18.86 4.76 12.16
C VAL A 236 18.18 6.08 12.52
N ILE A 237 17.85 6.92 11.53
CA ILE A 237 17.12 8.17 11.76
C ILE A 237 15.78 7.89 12.48
N ASN A 238 15.03 6.89 12.03
CA ASN A 238 13.75 6.53 12.67
C ASN A 238 13.95 6.08 14.13
N ARG A 239 14.91 5.18 14.37
CA ARG A 239 15.24 4.70 15.72
C ARG A 239 15.65 5.85 16.63
N TRP A 240 16.46 6.79 16.18
CA TRP A 240 16.81 7.97 16.97
C TRP A 240 15.59 8.82 17.29
N ILE A 241 14.71 9.07 16.31
CA ILE A 241 13.46 9.79 16.53
C ILE A 241 12.57 9.07 17.52
N ASP A 242 12.54 7.74 17.57
CA ASP A 242 11.72 6.97 18.52
C ASP A 242 12.38 6.89 19.91
N MET A 243 13.72 6.84 19.98
CA MET A 243 14.49 6.69 21.23
C MET A 243 14.71 8.00 21.99
N MET A 244 14.71 9.16 21.32
CA MET A 244 14.88 10.46 21.99
C MET A 244 13.83 10.63 23.10
N GLY A 245 14.24 11.06 24.30
CA GLY A 245 13.31 11.46 25.35
C GLY A 245 12.45 12.65 24.91
N GLU A 246 11.27 12.86 25.52
CA GLU A 246 10.33 13.90 25.08
C GLU A 246 10.94 15.31 25.09
N GLU A 247 11.67 15.68 26.14
CA GLU A 247 12.28 17.02 26.23
C GLU A 247 13.35 17.24 25.15
N SER A 248 14.26 16.28 24.96
CA SER A 248 15.29 16.37 23.92
C SER A 248 14.66 16.35 22.52
N PHE A 249 13.62 15.54 22.30
CA PHE A 249 12.88 15.54 21.03
C PHE A 249 12.29 16.91 20.73
N LEU A 250 11.55 17.50 21.67
CA LEU A 250 10.91 18.82 21.48
C LEU A 250 11.95 19.93 21.28
N HIS A 251 13.10 19.84 21.94
CA HIS A 251 14.21 20.79 21.77
C HIS A 251 14.83 20.71 20.37
N ASN A 252 15.02 19.49 19.85
CA ASN A 252 15.84 19.25 18.66
C ASN A 252 15.04 19.07 17.35
N ILE A 253 13.75 18.70 17.40
CA ILE A 253 13.01 18.23 16.21
C ILE A 253 12.98 19.25 15.07
N SER A 254 12.82 20.54 15.36
CA SER A 254 12.81 21.59 14.33
C SER A 254 14.14 21.65 13.57
N ARG A 255 15.27 21.50 14.28
CA ARG A 255 16.61 21.47 13.68
C ARG A 255 16.83 20.18 12.90
N VAL A 256 16.47 19.03 13.46
CA VAL A 256 16.56 17.72 12.80
C VAL A 256 15.77 17.72 11.48
N VAL A 257 14.50 18.17 11.51
CA VAL A 257 13.63 18.26 10.33
C VAL A 257 14.19 19.21 9.28
N SER A 258 14.85 20.30 9.68
CA SER A 258 15.48 21.22 8.72
C SER A 258 16.51 20.53 7.83
N HIS A 259 17.21 19.51 8.34
CA HIS A 259 18.22 18.75 7.61
C HIS A 259 17.64 17.57 6.83
N ILE A 260 16.64 16.87 7.37
CA ILE A 260 16.11 15.64 6.74
C ILE A 260 14.90 15.88 5.84
N SER A 261 14.23 17.03 5.89
CA SER A 261 12.97 17.25 5.16
C SER A 261 13.08 17.03 3.65
N GLY A 262 14.14 17.58 3.03
CA GLY A 262 14.41 17.40 1.60
C GLY A 262 14.68 15.94 1.25
N THR A 263 15.55 15.29 2.01
CA THR A 263 15.91 13.88 1.87
C THR A 263 14.69 12.97 1.98
N LEU A 264 13.84 13.15 3.00
CA LEU A 264 12.63 12.35 3.18
C LEU A 264 11.63 12.57 2.03
N SER A 265 11.54 13.79 1.50
CA SER A 265 10.71 14.08 0.32
C SER A 265 11.19 13.32 -0.92
N VAL A 266 12.51 13.26 -1.15
CA VAL A 266 13.10 12.50 -2.25
C VAL A 266 12.85 11.00 -2.06
N CYS A 267 13.14 10.48 -0.87
CA CYS A 267 12.98 9.06 -0.55
C CYS A 267 11.51 8.61 -0.65
N ALA A 268 10.57 9.42 -0.17
CA ALA A 268 9.13 9.15 -0.28
C ALA A 268 8.61 9.20 -1.73
N ALA A 269 9.29 9.93 -2.62
CA ALA A 269 8.95 9.99 -4.05
C ALA A 269 9.58 8.84 -4.87
N GLU A 270 10.41 7.99 -4.27
CA GLU A 270 11.07 6.92 -5.00
C GLU A 270 10.12 5.80 -5.43
N LYS A 271 10.39 5.25 -6.62
CA LYS A 271 9.68 4.07 -7.14
C LYS A 271 10.02 2.78 -6.38
N ARG A 272 11.13 2.77 -5.64
CA ARG A 272 11.54 1.64 -4.79
C ARG A 272 10.74 1.69 -3.49
N SER A 273 9.82 0.74 -3.36
CA SER A 273 8.89 0.65 -2.23
C SER A 273 9.59 0.66 -0.87
N ALA A 274 10.66 -0.11 -0.67
CA ALA A 274 11.32 -0.20 0.64
C ALA A 274 11.81 1.16 1.15
N VAL A 275 12.44 1.96 0.28
CA VAL A 275 12.95 3.31 0.61
C VAL A 275 11.79 4.26 0.88
N CYS A 276 10.76 4.22 0.02
CA CYS A 276 9.55 5.02 0.19
C CYS A 276 8.85 4.72 1.52
N ARG A 277 8.62 3.44 1.83
CA ARG A 277 7.98 3.00 3.09
C ARG A 277 8.78 3.44 4.30
N GLN A 278 10.10 3.26 4.28
CA GLN A 278 10.92 3.66 5.43
C GLN A 278 10.95 5.18 5.62
N ALA A 279 10.95 5.97 4.55
CA ALA A 279 10.80 7.42 4.64
C ALA A 279 9.41 7.83 5.19
N CYS A 280 8.35 7.14 4.76
CA CYS A 280 7.00 7.31 5.30
C CYS A 280 6.95 6.99 6.80
N ASN A 281 7.61 5.92 7.25
CA ASN A 281 7.70 5.55 8.67
C ASN A 281 8.36 6.66 9.49
N VAL A 282 9.46 7.25 9.01
CA VAL A 282 10.10 8.41 9.65
C VAL A 282 9.12 9.59 9.77
N MET A 283 8.38 9.90 8.70
CA MET A 283 7.36 10.97 8.75
C MET A 283 6.25 10.65 9.76
N VAL A 284 5.80 9.39 9.86
CA VAL A 284 4.80 8.95 10.84
C VAL A 284 5.30 9.11 12.27
N SER A 285 6.53 8.66 12.58
CA SER A 285 7.13 8.82 13.91
C SER A 285 7.25 10.30 14.29
N ILE A 286 7.69 11.16 13.38
CA ILE A 286 7.73 12.61 13.61
C ILE A 286 6.33 13.15 13.87
N ALA A 287 5.35 12.81 13.02
CA ALA A 287 3.99 13.33 13.13
C ALA A 287 3.30 12.95 14.43
N ARG A 288 3.48 11.71 14.90
CA ARG A 288 2.88 11.21 16.15
C ARG A 288 3.48 11.87 17.39
N ARG A 289 4.77 12.21 17.35
CA ARG A 289 5.49 12.79 18.50
C ARG A 289 5.48 14.31 18.54
N THR A 290 5.26 14.98 17.41
CA THR A 290 5.34 16.44 17.30
C THR A 290 4.02 17.09 17.70
N PRO A 291 3.98 17.95 18.74
CA PRO A 291 2.77 18.72 19.06
C PRO A 291 2.36 19.62 17.90
N ALA A 292 1.04 19.68 17.61
CA ALA A 292 0.48 20.46 16.50
C ALA A 292 0.99 21.91 16.44
N ARG A 293 1.18 22.56 17.59
CA ARG A 293 1.69 23.93 17.70
C ARG A 293 3.04 24.17 17.01
N LEU A 294 3.89 23.16 16.92
CA LEU A 294 5.21 23.28 16.28
C LEU A 294 5.13 23.32 14.74
N TYR A 295 3.98 23.01 14.15
CA TYR A 295 3.76 23.10 12.70
C TYR A 295 3.28 24.48 12.22
N HIS A 296 3.07 25.45 13.11
CA HIS A 296 2.57 26.78 12.70
C HIS A 296 3.63 27.67 12.03
N ASP A 297 4.92 27.42 12.31
CA ASP A 297 6.03 28.18 11.74
C ASP A 297 7.31 27.34 11.57
N GLY A 298 8.31 27.90 10.90
CA GLY A 298 9.66 27.35 10.78
C GLY A 298 9.77 26.09 9.92
N SER A 299 10.80 25.28 10.20
CA SER A 299 11.19 24.14 9.38
C SER A 299 10.12 23.05 9.30
N LEU A 300 9.36 22.82 10.38
CA LEU A 300 8.30 21.83 10.43
C LEU A 300 7.12 22.18 9.51
N LYS A 301 6.71 23.46 9.45
CA LYS A 301 5.68 23.92 8.51
C LYS A 301 6.10 23.73 7.05
N VAL A 302 7.33 24.12 6.74
CA VAL A 302 7.91 23.97 5.40
C VAL A 302 7.99 22.50 5.02
N ALA A 303 8.43 21.65 5.95
CA ALA A 303 8.52 20.21 5.77
C ALA A 303 7.14 19.57 5.54
N LEU A 304 6.14 19.92 6.37
CA LEU A 304 4.78 19.43 6.25
C LEU A 304 4.20 19.70 4.86
N SER A 305 4.35 20.93 4.35
CA SER A 305 3.89 21.30 3.00
C SER A 305 4.51 20.41 1.92
N LYS A 306 5.85 20.23 1.99
CA LYS A 306 6.63 19.41 1.04
C LYS A 306 6.23 17.93 1.11
N TRP A 307 6.20 17.37 2.31
CA TRP A 307 5.86 15.97 2.54
C TRP A 307 4.44 15.67 2.06
N CYS A 308 3.45 16.48 2.46
CA CYS A 308 2.08 16.30 1.98
C CYS A 308 1.98 16.39 0.44
N SER A 309 2.69 17.32 -0.19
CA SER A 309 2.70 17.43 -1.67
C SER A 309 3.23 16.17 -2.37
N VAL A 310 4.28 15.55 -1.81
CA VAL A 310 4.84 14.29 -2.33
C VAL A 310 3.92 13.12 -2.04
N LEU A 311 3.46 12.97 -0.80
CA LEU A 311 2.66 11.83 -0.36
C LEU A 311 1.32 11.75 -1.10
N VAL A 312 0.66 12.89 -1.37
CA VAL A 312 -0.59 12.93 -2.16
C VAL A 312 -0.42 12.34 -3.56
N ARG A 313 0.78 12.39 -4.15
CA ARG A 313 1.05 11.71 -5.43
C ARG A 313 1.26 10.20 -5.26
N GLY A 314 1.68 9.78 -4.07
CA GLY A 314 1.95 8.39 -3.71
C GLY A 314 0.71 7.59 -3.28
N VAL A 315 -0.33 8.24 -2.72
CA VAL A 315 -1.51 7.53 -2.17
C VAL A 315 -2.34 6.78 -3.21
N PHE A 316 -2.07 7.07 -4.49
CA PHE A 316 -2.65 6.39 -5.63
C PHE A 316 -1.55 6.06 -6.67
N VAL A 317 -0.89 4.93 -6.47
CA VAL A 317 0.06 4.33 -7.42
C VAL A 317 -0.23 2.83 -7.58
N THR A 318 0.32 2.22 -8.62
CA THR A 318 0.12 0.78 -8.91
C THR A 318 0.72 -0.14 -7.85
N VAL A 319 1.78 0.30 -7.17
CA VAL A 319 2.45 -0.44 -6.10
C VAL A 319 1.70 -0.25 -4.79
N SER A 320 0.92 -1.26 -4.38
CA SER A 320 0.07 -1.22 -3.18
C SER A 320 0.84 -0.82 -1.91
N ALA A 321 2.05 -1.35 -1.72
CA ALA A 321 2.90 -1.03 -0.58
C ALA A 321 3.27 0.48 -0.48
N ILE A 322 3.49 1.14 -1.62
CA ILE A 322 3.73 2.60 -1.66
C ILE A 322 2.43 3.34 -1.37
N ALA A 323 1.33 2.94 -2.01
CA ALA A 323 0.02 3.57 -1.82
C ALA A 323 -0.46 3.50 -0.36
N GLN A 324 -0.21 2.39 0.33
CA GLN A 324 -0.55 2.20 1.74
C GLN A 324 0.37 3.01 2.66
N ALA A 325 1.69 2.94 2.47
CA ALA A 325 2.62 3.67 3.34
C ALA A 325 2.45 5.19 3.23
N THR A 326 2.21 5.69 2.01
CA THR A 326 1.97 7.12 1.77
C THR A 326 0.62 7.56 2.29
N ASP A 327 -0.41 6.70 2.22
CA ASP A 327 -1.72 6.94 2.85
C ASP A 327 -1.61 7.06 4.37
N VAL A 328 -0.95 6.10 5.03
CA VAL A 328 -0.72 6.10 6.48
C VAL A 328 0.09 7.33 6.90
N ALA A 329 1.16 7.66 6.19
CA ALA A 329 1.99 8.83 6.50
C ALA A 329 1.21 10.14 6.32
N LEU A 330 0.40 10.25 5.27
CA LEU A 330 -0.39 11.46 5.03
C LEU A 330 -1.48 11.63 6.10
N ARG A 331 -2.16 10.55 6.52
CA ARG A 331 -3.10 10.58 7.65
C ARG A 331 -2.41 11.02 8.94
N ALA A 332 -1.27 10.40 9.28
CA ALA A 332 -0.51 10.74 10.47
C ALA A 332 -0.08 12.21 10.48
N LEU A 333 0.41 12.75 9.35
CA LEU A 333 0.81 14.15 9.25
C LEU A 333 -0.37 15.12 9.37
N VAL A 334 -1.50 14.82 8.75
CA VAL A 334 -2.71 15.66 8.85
C VAL A 334 -3.24 15.71 10.27
N ILE A 335 -3.30 14.55 10.95
CA ILE A 335 -3.74 14.44 12.34
C ILE A 335 -2.73 15.11 13.28
N GLY A 336 -1.45 14.71 13.21
CA GLY A 336 -0.39 15.20 14.11
C GLY A 336 -0.13 16.70 13.98
N SER A 337 -0.36 17.28 12.80
CA SER A 337 -0.27 18.73 12.60
C SER A 337 -1.52 19.50 13.03
N GLY A 338 -2.55 18.83 13.56
CA GLY A 338 -3.82 19.44 13.97
C GLY A 338 -4.59 20.06 12.79
N GLY A 339 -4.53 19.44 11.61
CA GLY A 339 -5.20 19.96 10.41
C GLY A 339 -4.54 21.21 9.82
N ASN A 340 -3.22 21.36 9.96
CA ASN A 340 -2.52 22.59 9.58
C ASN A 340 -2.81 23.04 8.13
N ALA A 341 -2.95 24.35 7.96
CA ALA A 341 -3.27 25.01 6.71
C ALA A 341 -2.29 24.66 5.55
N ALA A 342 -1.01 24.42 5.85
CA ALA A 342 -0.02 23.99 4.85
C ALA A 342 -0.36 22.61 4.26
N ALA A 343 -0.73 21.64 5.10
CA ALA A 343 -1.15 20.32 4.65
C ALA A 343 -2.41 20.40 3.77
N PHE A 344 -3.41 21.19 4.19
CA PHE A 344 -4.65 21.37 3.42
C PHE A 344 -4.40 21.98 2.05
N LYS A 345 -3.46 22.94 1.95
CA LYS A 345 -3.11 23.54 0.67
C LYS A 345 -2.61 22.45 -0.30
N SER A 346 -1.65 21.63 0.13
CA SER A 346 -1.11 20.54 -0.69
C SER A 346 -2.16 19.48 -1.06
N ILE A 347 -3.06 19.14 -0.14
CA ILE A 347 -4.13 18.16 -0.39
C ILE A 347 -5.16 18.71 -1.37
N ILE A 348 -5.58 19.97 -1.23
CA ILE A 348 -6.50 20.63 -2.18
C ILE A 348 -5.88 20.71 -3.57
N GLU A 349 -4.60 21.08 -3.67
CA GLU A 349 -3.88 21.10 -4.96
C GLU A 349 -3.84 19.71 -5.62
N GLY A 350 -3.61 18.65 -4.84
CA GLY A 350 -3.68 17.27 -5.33
C GLY A 350 -5.10 16.82 -5.72
N LEU A 351 -6.11 17.26 -4.99
CA LEU A 351 -7.52 16.99 -5.30
C LEU A 351 -7.97 17.69 -6.60
N GLU A 352 -7.54 18.95 -6.79
CA GLU A 352 -7.88 19.77 -7.96
C GLU A 352 -7.14 19.31 -9.22
N SER A 353 -5.87 18.90 -9.10
CA SER A 353 -5.09 18.35 -10.21
C SER A 353 -5.41 16.89 -10.54
N GLY A 354 -5.93 16.13 -9.57
CA GLY A 354 -6.26 14.72 -9.71
C GLY A 354 -7.58 14.47 -10.45
N THR A 355 -7.56 13.59 -11.45
CA THR A 355 -8.77 13.08 -12.12
C THR A 355 -9.22 11.71 -11.60
N HIS A 356 -8.34 10.97 -10.91
CA HIS A 356 -8.64 9.62 -10.46
C HIS A 356 -9.64 9.60 -9.29
N PRO A 357 -10.72 8.80 -9.34
CA PRO A 357 -11.75 8.76 -8.29
C PRO A 357 -11.19 8.41 -6.90
N GLU A 358 -10.30 7.42 -6.81
CA GLU A 358 -9.71 7.00 -5.51
C GLU A 358 -8.88 8.12 -4.86
N LEU A 359 -8.07 8.83 -5.66
CA LEU A 359 -7.30 9.96 -5.17
C LEU A 359 -8.23 11.05 -4.63
N ARG A 360 -9.32 11.34 -5.34
CA ARG A 360 -10.33 12.32 -4.91
C ARG A 360 -10.99 11.92 -3.59
N ARG A 361 -11.40 10.65 -3.46
CA ARG A 361 -11.98 10.10 -2.22
C ARG A 361 -11.03 10.25 -1.04
N LYS A 362 -9.78 9.79 -1.21
CA LYS A 362 -8.74 9.88 -0.16
C LYS A 362 -8.45 11.33 0.23
N CYS A 363 -8.24 12.22 -0.74
CA CYS A 363 -8.00 13.64 -0.47
C CYS A 363 -9.15 14.28 0.31
N LEU A 364 -10.40 14.02 -0.07
CA LEU A 364 -11.57 14.50 0.68
C LEU A 364 -11.61 13.92 2.09
N GLY A 365 -11.30 12.63 2.26
CA GLY A 365 -11.18 12.00 3.57
C GLY A 365 -10.09 12.64 4.45
N TYR A 366 -8.93 12.97 3.90
CA TYR A 366 -7.88 13.67 4.65
C TYR A 366 -8.33 15.07 5.09
N LEU A 367 -9.10 15.78 4.26
CA LEU A 367 -9.68 17.07 4.64
C LEU A 367 -10.69 16.92 5.78
N VAL A 368 -11.54 15.88 5.76
CA VAL A 368 -12.48 15.58 6.87
C VAL A 368 -11.72 15.36 8.17
N VAL A 369 -10.78 14.42 8.17
CA VAL A 369 -9.99 14.08 9.36
C VAL A 369 -9.20 15.29 9.86
N GLY A 370 -8.63 16.08 8.96
CA GLY A 370 -7.93 17.29 9.32
C GLY A 370 -8.82 18.36 9.95
N VAL A 371 -10.05 18.55 9.46
CA VAL A 371 -11.00 19.52 10.04
C VAL A 371 -11.31 19.12 11.48
N VAL A 372 -11.58 17.82 11.70
CA VAL A 372 -11.82 17.27 13.04
C VAL A 372 -10.58 17.39 13.92
N ALA A 373 -9.39 17.08 13.41
CA ALA A 373 -8.12 17.22 14.14
C ALA A 373 -7.80 18.67 14.54
N SER A 374 -8.31 19.66 13.79
CA SER A 374 -8.17 21.08 14.14
C SER A 374 -9.22 21.59 15.15
N GLY A 375 -10.17 20.75 15.57
CA GLY A 375 -11.31 21.19 16.37
C GLY A 375 -12.16 22.28 15.70
N GLY A 376 -12.09 22.39 14.36
CA GLY A 376 -12.78 23.43 13.60
C GLY A 376 -12.02 24.76 13.43
N GLU A 377 -10.86 24.96 14.05
CA GLU A 377 -10.11 26.23 13.95
C GLU A 377 -9.78 26.63 12.49
N VAL A 378 -9.56 25.62 11.64
CA VAL A 378 -9.21 25.83 10.23
C VAL A 378 -10.42 26.25 9.39
N CYS A 379 -11.64 25.98 9.86
CA CYS A 379 -12.87 26.36 9.17
C CYS A 379 -13.04 27.89 9.11
N SER A 380 -12.67 28.58 10.19
CA SER A 380 -12.77 30.04 10.33
C SER A 380 -11.82 30.80 9.40
N SER A 381 -10.71 30.17 9.00
CA SER A 381 -9.64 30.82 8.23
C SER A 381 -9.64 30.46 6.73
N ARG A 382 -10.50 29.53 6.27
CA ARG A 382 -10.44 29.01 4.89
C ARG A 382 -11.77 28.83 4.19
N SER A 383 -12.18 29.87 3.46
CA SER A 383 -13.31 29.85 2.52
C SER A 383 -13.22 28.75 1.45
N ARG A 384 -12.01 28.32 1.04
CA ARG A 384 -11.81 27.29 0.00
C ARG A 384 -12.37 25.91 0.38
N LEU A 385 -12.46 25.55 1.67
CA LEU A 385 -12.97 24.23 2.07
C LEU A 385 -14.45 24.05 1.76
N ALA A 386 -15.26 25.09 2.01
CA ALA A 386 -16.67 25.09 1.64
C ALA A 386 -16.86 25.01 0.12
N THR A 387 -16.04 25.74 -0.65
CA THR A 387 -16.06 25.67 -2.12
C THR A 387 -15.68 24.28 -2.64
N VAL A 388 -14.65 23.66 -2.08
CA VAL A 388 -14.22 22.30 -2.44
C VAL A 388 -15.33 21.31 -2.13
N SER A 389 -15.91 21.37 -0.93
CA SER A 389 -17.01 20.50 -0.54
C SER A 389 -18.20 20.60 -1.50
N SER A 390 -18.67 21.82 -1.78
CA SER A 390 -19.76 22.08 -2.72
C SER A 390 -19.47 21.51 -4.12
N LYS A 391 -18.26 21.76 -4.64
CA LYS A 391 -17.86 21.28 -5.98
C LYS A 391 -17.91 19.75 -6.09
N TYR A 392 -17.38 19.04 -5.11
CA TYR A 392 -17.27 17.57 -5.17
C TYR A 392 -18.51 16.82 -4.63
N MET A 393 -19.48 17.54 -4.06
CA MET A 393 -20.83 16.98 -3.84
C MET A 393 -21.57 16.71 -5.15
N GLU A 394 -21.33 17.54 -6.17
CA GLU A 394 -21.97 17.43 -7.48
C GLU A 394 -21.07 16.72 -8.51
N THR A 395 -19.78 16.59 -8.22
CA THR A 395 -18.76 16.04 -9.14
C THR A 395 -18.11 14.77 -8.60
N GLY A 396 -18.01 13.73 -9.44
CA GLY A 396 -17.33 12.47 -9.09
C GLY A 396 -18.30 11.30 -8.97
N ASP A 397 -17.80 10.15 -8.51
CA ASP A 397 -18.61 8.96 -8.26
C ASP A 397 -19.36 9.05 -6.92
N THR A 398 -20.22 8.06 -6.64
CA THR A 398 -21.06 8.06 -5.43
C THR A 398 -20.25 8.18 -4.14
N ALA A 399 -19.10 7.49 -4.05
CA ALA A 399 -18.25 7.52 -2.87
C ALA A 399 -17.48 8.85 -2.73
N CYS A 400 -17.03 9.47 -3.82
CA CYS A 400 -16.48 10.83 -3.81
C CYS A 400 -17.50 11.85 -3.31
N ARG A 401 -18.75 11.76 -3.78
CA ARG A 401 -19.84 12.63 -3.31
C ARG A 401 -20.14 12.41 -1.83
N LYS A 402 -20.11 11.16 -1.34
CA LYS A 402 -20.24 10.85 0.11
C LYS A 402 -19.12 11.49 0.93
N MET A 403 -17.86 11.42 0.47
CA MET A 403 -16.74 12.07 1.16
C MET A 403 -16.85 13.60 1.15
N ALA A 404 -17.35 14.19 0.05
CA ALA A 404 -17.59 15.63 -0.02
C ALA A 404 -18.71 16.08 0.92
N ARG A 405 -19.77 15.26 1.09
CA ARG A 405 -20.82 15.48 2.09
C ARG A 405 -20.31 15.33 3.51
N ALA A 406 -19.47 14.33 3.79
CA ALA A 406 -18.81 14.18 5.09
C ALA A 406 -17.97 15.43 5.43
N LEU A 407 -17.26 16.00 4.45
CA LEU A 407 -16.53 17.26 4.64
C LEU A 407 -17.48 18.42 4.98
N TYR A 408 -18.59 18.56 4.26
CA TYR A 408 -19.58 19.59 4.58
C TYR A 408 -20.18 19.42 5.97
N ILE A 409 -20.56 18.20 6.34
CA ILE A 409 -21.12 17.89 7.67
C ILE A 409 -20.13 18.31 8.75
N ALA A 410 -18.85 17.97 8.61
CA ALA A 410 -17.81 18.39 9.55
C ALA A 410 -17.68 19.93 9.60
N LEU A 411 -17.68 20.60 8.45
CA LEU A 411 -17.62 22.07 8.39
C LEU A 411 -18.82 22.73 9.08
N VAL A 412 -20.04 22.25 8.83
CA VAL A 412 -21.27 22.77 9.45
C VAL A 412 -21.28 22.51 10.95
N TYR A 413 -20.83 21.33 11.38
CA TYR A 413 -20.76 20.96 12.79
C TYR A 413 -19.90 21.95 13.59
N PHE A 414 -18.71 22.30 13.07
CA PHE A 414 -17.79 23.19 13.78
C PHE A 414 -18.08 24.68 13.59
N THR A 415 -18.66 25.10 12.47
CA THR A 415 -18.94 26.53 12.20
C THR A 415 -20.35 26.96 12.60
N GLY A 416 -21.29 26.02 12.76
CA GLY A 416 -22.70 26.30 13.03
C GLY A 416 -23.45 26.96 11.86
N VAL A 417 -22.81 27.17 10.71
CA VAL A 417 -23.39 27.90 9.57
C VAL A 417 -23.31 27.06 8.29
N SER A 418 -24.45 26.92 7.61
CA SER A 418 -24.46 26.38 6.25
C SER A 418 -23.98 27.43 5.25
N ASN A 419 -22.73 27.29 4.82
CA ASN A 419 -22.09 28.20 3.85
C ASN A 419 -22.28 27.76 2.38
N VAL A 420 -23.08 26.73 2.11
CA VAL A 420 -23.26 26.14 0.78
C VAL A 420 -24.75 25.94 0.51
N VAL A 421 -25.21 26.38 -0.68
CA VAL A 421 -26.54 26.06 -1.18
C VAL A 421 -26.54 24.61 -1.65
N VAL A 422 -27.30 23.75 -0.98
CA VAL A 422 -27.38 22.32 -1.27
C VAL A 422 -28.62 22.03 -2.11
N SER A 423 -28.52 21.14 -3.10
CA SER A 423 -29.68 20.66 -3.84
C SER A 423 -30.60 19.80 -2.94
N LYS A 424 -31.92 19.86 -3.14
CA LYS A 424 -32.92 19.08 -2.37
C LYS A 424 -32.62 17.58 -2.30
N LYS A 425 -32.03 17.03 -3.37
CA LYS A 425 -31.61 15.62 -3.43
C LYS A 425 -30.47 15.33 -2.47
N SER A 426 -29.48 16.22 -2.40
CA SER A 426 -28.34 16.12 -1.52
C SER A 426 -28.70 16.38 -0.05
N GLU A 427 -29.70 17.21 0.24
CA GLU A 427 -30.18 17.46 1.62
C GLU A 427 -30.61 16.18 2.34
N SER A 428 -31.39 15.32 1.68
CA SER A 428 -31.83 14.04 2.27
C SER A 428 -30.66 13.11 2.64
N LEU A 429 -29.66 13.01 1.76
CA LEU A 429 -28.46 12.20 1.98
C LEU A 429 -27.55 12.80 3.05
N ILE A 430 -27.43 14.13 3.09
CA ILE A 430 -26.69 14.83 4.15
C ILE A 430 -27.33 14.54 5.50
N HIS A 431 -28.66 14.60 5.62
CA HIS A 431 -29.32 14.32 6.89
C HIS A 431 -29.07 12.89 7.38
N GLN A 432 -29.14 11.90 6.48
CA GLN A 432 -28.82 10.52 6.80
C GLN A 432 -27.36 10.35 7.25
N GLU A 433 -26.41 10.90 6.50
CA GLU A 433 -24.98 10.79 6.80
C GLU A 433 -24.58 11.62 8.04
N GLU A 434 -25.28 12.73 8.32
CA GLU A 434 -25.07 13.53 9.52
C GLU A 434 -25.34 12.72 10.78
N ILE A 435 -26.40 11.91 10.79
CA ILE A 435 -26.73 11.03 11.93
C ILE A 435 -25.58 10.04 12.20
N GLU A 436 -24.96 9.49 11.16
CA GLU A 436 -23.80 8.59 11.28
C GLU A 436 -22.54 9.32 11.78
N LEU A 437 -22.25 10.50 11.22
CA LEU A 437 -21.02 11.25 11.49
C LEU A 437 -21.03 11.99 12.83
N LYS A 438 -22.14 12.62 13.21
CA LYS A 438 -22.22 13.57 14.33
C LYS A 438 -21.85 12.93 15.68
N GLY A 439 -22.13 11.63 15.82
CA GLY A 439 -21.76 10.85 17.00
C GLY A 439 -20.25 10.64 17.17
N VAL A 440 -19.45 10.86 16.13
CA VAL A 440 -17.98 10.63 16.15
C VAL A 440 -17.15 11.88 15.87
N LEU A 441 -17.74 13.01 15.45
CA LEU A 441 -17.01 14.23 15.07
C LEU A 441 -16.15 14.88 16.18
N HIS A 442 -16.22 14.40 17.42
CA HIS A 442 -15.36 14.83 18.53
C HIS A 442 -14.15 13.93 18.75
N ASP A 443 -14.07 12.79 18.05
CA ASP A 443 -13.00 11.80 18.15
C ASP A 443 -12.35 11.59 16.76
N VAL A 444 -11.12 12.11 16.62
CA VAL A 444 -10.34 12.02 15.38
C VAL A 444 -10.12 10.57 14.96
N GLU A 445 -9.85 9.66 15.91
CA GLU A 445 -9.57 8.25 15.62
C GLU A 445 -10.84 7.51 15.18
N ALA A 446 -11.99 7.85 15.77
CA ALA A 446 -13.27 7.29 15.35
C ALA A 446 -13.65 7.76 13.93
N VAL A 447 -13.46 9.05 13.63
CA VAL A 447 -13.69 9.58 12.28
C VAL A 447 -12.74 8.95 11.27
N GLU A 448 -11.44 8.84 11.60
CA GLU A 448 -10.46 8.19 10.73
C GLU A 448 -10.88 6.75 10.39
N ARG A 449 -11.24 5.95 11.41
CA ARG A 449 -11.70 4.57 11.22
C ARG A 449 -12.98 4.46 10.40
N MET A 450 -13.91 5.40 10.55
CA MET A 450 -15.15 5.41 9.79
C MET A 450 -14.93 5.82 8.33
N ILE A 451 -14.04 6.77 8.07
CA ILE A 451 -13.75 7.28 6.72
C ILE A 451 -12.87 6.32 5.91
N PHE A 452 -11.85 5.73 6.54
CA PHE A 452 -10.82 4.91 5.87
C PHE A 452 -10.92 3.40 6.18
N GLY A 453 -11.78 2.99 7.11
CA GLY A 453 -11.87 1.62 7.61
C GLY A 453 -10.93 1.34 8.79
N ALA A 454 -11.05 0.14 9.39
CA ALA A 454 -10.18 -0.25 10.49
C ALA A 454 -8.73 -0.44 10.01
N SER A 455 -7.79 0.30 10.60
CA SER A 455 -6.35 0.04 10.44
C SER A 455 -6.00 -1.25 11.17
N VAL A 456 -5.36 -2.20 10.47
CA VAL A 456 -4.92 -3.50 11.03
C VAL A 456 -3.73 -3.33 12.00
N GLU A 457 -3.14 -2.14 12.11
CA GLU A 457 -2.03 -1.90 13.03
C GLU A 457 -2.52 -1.31 14.35
N LYS A 458 -2.85 -2.18 15.31
CA LYS A 458 -2.84 -1.81 16.74
C LYS A 458 -1.61 -2.43 17.41
N GLN A 459 -0.77 -1.55 17.93
CA GLN A 459 0.43 -1.82 18.72
C GLN A 459 0.16 -2.78 19.88
N SER A 460 1.08 -3.74 20.05
CA SER A 460 1.33 -4.42 21.32
C SER A 460 1.84 -3.39 22.34
N SER A 461 0.97 -2.91 23.22
CA SER A 461 1.37 -2.21 24.43
C SER A 461 1.98 -3.22 25.41
N VAL A 462 3.30 -3.43 25.31
CA VAL A 462 4.07 -3.97 26.43
C VAL A 462 4.17 -2.86 27.47
N VAL A 463 3.27 -2.89 28.44
CA VAL A 463 3.41 -2.16 29.70
C VAL A 463 4.67 -2.71 30.38
N CYS A 464 5.77 -1.97 30.29
CA CYS A 464 6.98 -2.26 31.04
C CYS A 464 6.72 -1.83 32.49
N GLY A 465 6.24 -2.77 33.30
CA GLY A 465 6.09 -2.59 34.74
C GLY A 465 7.46 -2.41 35.39
N ALA A 466 7.65 -1.28 36.06
CA ALA A 466 8.81 -0.99 36.89
C ALA A 466 8.98 -2.09 37.95
N GLN A 467 10.05 -2.88 37.84
CA GLN A 467 10.53 -3.71 38.94
C GLN A 467 11.16 -2.81 40.01
N ALA A 468 10.36 -2.40 40.99
CA ALA A 468 10.87 -2.01 42.30
C ALA A 468 10.92 -3.27 43.17
N GLY A 469 12.10 -3.87 43.28
CA GLY A 469 12.36 -4.95 44.22
C GLY A 469 12.31 -4.43 45.65
N SER A 470 11.38 -4.95 46.46
CA SER A 470 11.49 -4.91 47.92
C SER A 470 11.08 -6.25 48.50
N VAL A 471 12.04 -6.90 49.14
CA VAL A 471 11.94 -8.16 49.85
C VAL A 471 11.50 -7.88 51.29
N ARG A 472 10.39 -8.48 51.75
CA ARG A 472 10.16 -9.09 53.09
C ARG A 472 8.65 -9.32 53.29
N ARG A 473 8.17 -10.58 53.28
CA ARG A 473 8.04 -11.55 54.39
C ARG A 473 6.76 -11.39 55.23
N SER A 474 6.01 -12.51 55.32
CA SER A 474 5.00 -12.92 56.35
C SER A 474 3.69 -12.11 56.37
N SER A 475 2.48 -12.66 56.54
CA SER A 475 2.00 -13.96 57.02
C SER A 475 0.50 -14.12 56.73
N SER A 476 0.04 -15.37 56.76
CA SER A 476 -1.34 -15.90 56.66
C SER A 476 -2.43 -15.19 57.50
N THR A 477 -3.69 -15.14 57.02
CA THR A 477 -4.83 -15.93 57.54
C THR A 477 -6.16 -15.70 56.79
N ASN A 478 -6.97 -16.76 56.82
CA ASN A 478 -8.31 -17.00 56.27
C ASN A 478 -9.41 -15.95 56.60
N ALA A 479 -10.40 -15.79 55.72
CA ALA A 479 -11.80 -16.28 55.90
C ALA A 479 -12.84 -15.52 55.05
N SER A 480 -13.61 -16.29 54.26
CA SER A 480 -15.07 -16.24 53.96
C SER A 480 -15.84 -14.91 53.97
N SER A 481 -16.57 -14.61 52.87
CA SER A 481 -18.06 -14.74 52.83
C SER A 481 -18.73 -14.18 51.55
N THR A 482 -19.48 -15.07 50.88
CA THR A 482 -20.85 -14.92 50.30
C THR A 482 -21.22 -13.85 49.24
N THR A 483 -21.57 -14.39 48.06
CA THR A 483 -22.79 -14.17 47.23
C THR A 483 -23.14 -12.76 46.72
N THR A 484 -23.21 -12.62 45.39
CA THR A 484 -24.49 -12.50 44.66
C THR A 484 -24.31 -12.70 43.15
N GLU A 485 -25.36 -13.24 42.55
CA GLU A 485 -25.57 -13.68 41.18
C GLU A 485 -25.46 -12.58 40.11
N ALA A 486 -24.96 -12.94 38.92
CA ALA A 486 -25.57 -12.54 37.65
C ALA A 486 -25.10 -13.47 36.52
N LYS A 487 -26.06 -14.25 36.00
CA LYS A 487 -25.96 -15.01 34.75
C LYS A 487 -25.65 -14.07 33.58
N GLN A 488 -24.75 -14.48 32.69
CA GLN A 488 -24.85 -14.08 31.29
C GLN A 488 -24.49 -15.26 30.40
N ASP A 489 -25.54 -15.82 29.81
CA ASP A 489 -25.52 -16.89 28.85
C ASP A 489 -24.82 -16.46 27.56
N PHE A 490 -24.05 -17.40 27.01
CA PHE A 490 -23.64 -17.47 25.63
C PHE A 490 -24.87 -17.39 24.70
N ILE A 491 -24.91 -16.39 23.83
CA ILE A 491 -25.57 -16.51 22.53
C ILE A 491 -24.62 -16.00 21.46
N THR A 492 -24.05 -16.97 20.74
CA THR A 492 -23.58 -16.85 19.36
C THR A 492 -24.70 -16.31 18.47
N SER A 493 -24.46 -15.19 17.77
CA SER A 493 -25.18 -14.91 16.51
C SER A 493 -24.18 -14.71 15.38
N VAL A 494 -23.98 -15.79 14.65
CA VAL A 494 -23.61 -15.78 13.24
C VAL A 494 -24.72 -15.07 12.48
N THR A 495 -24.38 -14.05 11.67
CA THR A 495 -25.20 -13.66 10.52
C THR A 495 -24.30 -13.45 9.32
N THR A 496 -24.32 -14.49 8.49
CA THR A 496 -23.98 -14.56 7.07
C THR A 496 -24.79 -13.59 6.22
N ASP A 497 -24.16 -13.12 5.14
CA ASP A 497 -24.69 -12.90 3.79
C ASP A 497 -26.06 -12.25 3.61
N ILE A 498 -26.06 -11.03 3.04
CA ILE A 498 -27.20 -10.47 2.31
C ILE A 498 -26.74 -10.10 0.90
N TYR A 499 -26.77 -11.09 0.01
CA TYR A 499 -27.01 -10.91 -1.42
C TYR A 499 -28.02 -11.97 -1.82
N ASP A 500 -29.28 -11.58 -1.96
CA ASP A 500 -30.28 -12.35 -2.69
C ASP A 500 -30.84 -11.45 -3.80
N THR A 501 -30.39 -11.73 -5.03
CA THR A 501 -30.91 -11.14 -6.26
C THR A 501 -31.76 -12.19 -6.95
N SER A 502 -33.07 -12.17 -6.72
CA SER A 502 -34.03 -12.88 -7.56
C SER A 502 -34.71 -11.92 -8.52
N ALA A 503 -34.54 -12.20 -9.81
CA ALA A 503 -35.25 -11.57 -10.91
C ALA A 503 -36.77 -11.78 -10.82
N MET A 504 -37.54 -10.76 -11.22
CA MET A 504 -38.88 -10.96 -11.80
C MET A 504 -39.04 -10.02 -13.00
N LEU A 505 -39.14 -10.64 -14.18
CA LEU A 505 -39.68 -10.08 -15.41
C LEU A 505 -41.21 -10.09 -15.33
N GLY A 506 -41.84 -9.02 -15.82
CA GLY A 506 -43.06 -9.10 -16.62
C GLY A 506 -44.35 -8.58 -16.01
N GLY A 507 -44.98 -7.60 -16.71
CA GLY A 507 -46.43 -7.54 -16.81
C GLY A 507 -47.09 -6.17 -16.60
N ALA A 508 -46.94 -5.25 -17.55
CA ALA A 508 -48.04 -4.51 -18.21
C ALA A 508 -47.48 -3.74 -19.42
#